data_AF-A0A6G0WU44-F1
#
_entry.id   AF-A0A6G0WU44-F1
#
_cell.length_a   1.000
_cell.length_b   1.000
_cell.length_c   1.000
_cell.angle_alpha   90.00
_cell.angle_beta   90.00
_cell.angle_gamma   90.00
#
_symmetry.space_group_name_H-M   'P 1'
#
loop_
_entity.id
_entity.type
_entity.pdbx_description
1 polymer ?
#
loop_
_entity_poly.entity_id
_entity_poly.type
_entity_poly.pdbx_seq_one_letter_code
_entity_poly.pdbx_strand_id
1 'polypeptide(L)'
;MIALTEKEEKEFRIAKVCKICLLSFEENEYHCHIAGKYKQCICFKSNFEINNLSFVPFFFHNLSYDSHFIIRELGFDDKNIHVIPNFSEKYISFSKEVAPIFSIKFFDTFRFMASSLSGLAENLLEDKSRFKET
;
A
#
# COMPACT_ATOMS: atom_id res chain seq x y z
N MET A 1 -16.43 5.54 -8.37
CA MET A 1 -15.83 5.02 -9.61
C MET A 1 -16.18 5.96 -10.73
N ILE A 2 -15.28 6.15 -11.70
CA ILE A 2 -15.49 7.05 -12.84
C ILE A 2 -16.24 6.27 -13.93
N ALA A 3 -17.19 6.92 -14.60
CA ALA A 3 -17.90 6.33 -15.73
C ALA A 3 -16.91 5.99 -16.87
N LEU A 4 -17.14 4.86 -17.53
CA LEU A 4 -16.35 4.42 -18.68
C LEU A 4 -16.47 5.43 -19.82
N THR A 5 -15.36 5.66 -20.52
CA THR A 5 -15.38 6.33 -21.83
C THR A 5 -15.93 5.39 -22.90
N GLU A 6 -16.40 5.93 -24.03
CA GLU A 6 -16.91 5.11 -25.15
C GLU A 6 -15.91 4.07 -25.65
N LYS A 7 -14.62 4.39 -25.59
CA LYS A 7 -13.55 3.47 -25.97
C LYS A 7 -13.41 2.33 -24.97
N GLU A 8 -13.39 2.64 -23.68
CA GLU A 8 -13.28 1.64 -22.62
C GLU A 8 -14.52 0.73 -22.57
N GLU A 9 -15.70 1.28 -22.84
CA GLU A 9 -16.93 0.51 -22.91
C GLU A 9 -16.93 -0.47 -24.10
N LYS A 10 -16.39 -0.06 -25.26
CA LYS A 10 -16.16 -0.96 -26.40
C LYS A 10 -15.17 -2.06 -26.04
N GLU A 11 -14.05 -1.71 -25.41
CA GLU A 11 -13.04 -2.67 -24.96
C GLU A 11 -13.58 -3.67 -23.94
N PHE A 12 -14.43 -3.20 -23.02
CA PHE A 12 -15.10 -4.03 -22.02
C PHE A 12 -16.03 -5.06 -22.68
N ARG A 13 -16.90 -4.63 -23.59
CA ARG A 13 -17.89 -5.48 -24.28
C ARG A 13 -17.28 -6.54 -25.22
N ILE A 14 -16.06 -6.31 -25.73
CA ILE A 14 -15.38 -7.29 -26.61
C ILE A 14 -14.53 -8.30 -25.83
N ALA A 15 -14.27 -8.06 -24.54
CA ALA A 15 -13.38 -8.88 -23.74
C ALA A 15 -14.06 -10.20 -23.36
N LYS A 16 -13.66 -11.30 -24.03
CA LYS A 16 -14.18 -12.65 -23.76
C LYS A 16 -13.22 -13.56 -22.99
N VAL A 17 -11.95 -13.14 -22.89
CA VAL A 17 -10.87 -13.93 -22.28
C VAL A 17 -10.14 -13.05 -21.28
N CYS A 18 -9.97 -13.55 -20.06
CA CYS A 18 -9.33 -12.83 -18.98
C CYS A 18 -7.84 -12.66 -19.29
N LYS A 19 -7.32 -11.43 -19.26
CA LYS A 19 -5.90 -11.17 -19.55
C LYS A 19 -4.93 -11.74 -18.49
N ILE A 20 -5.42 -12.09 -17.31
CA ILE A 20 -4.59 -12.58 -16.19
C ILE A 20 -4.53 -14.11 -16.19
N CYS A 21 -5.68 -14.79 -16.15
CA CYS A 21 -5.72 -16.25 -16.10
C CYS A 21 -5.90 -16.91 -17.47
N LEU A 22 -6.11 -16.14 -18.54
CA LEU A 22 -6.27 -16.60 -19.92
C LEU A 22 -7.48 -17.52 -20.16
N LEU A 23 -8.46 -17.51 -19.25
CA LEU A 23 -9.71 -18.29 -19.36
C LEU A 23 -10.88 -17.41 -19.81
N SER A 24 -11.89 -18.03 -20.43
CA SER A 24 -13.18 -17.37 -20.68
C SER A 24 -13.93 -17.13 -19.37
N PHE A 25 -14.68 -16.03 -19.31
CA PHE A 25 -15.29 -15.58 -18.06
C PHE A 25 -16.50 -14.67 -18.33
N GLU A 26 -17.28 -14.41 -17.27
CA GLU A 26 -18.34 -13.40 -17.27
C GLU A 26 -17.78 -12.00 -16.98
N GLU A 27 -18.18 -11.02 -17.76
CA GLU A 27 -17.64 -9.66 -17.74
C GLU A 27 -17.60 -9.06 -16.33
N ASN A 28 -16.43 -8.53 -15.94
CA ASN A 28 -16.27 -7.84 -14.66
C ASN A 28 -15.23 -6.73 -14.79
N GLU A 29 -15.60 -5.53 -14.35
CA GLU A 29 -14.79 -4.33 -14.46
C GLU A 29 -13.73 -4.31 -13.35
N TYR A 30 -12.46 -4.12 -13.73
CA TYR A 30 -11.37 -3.87 -12.79
C TYR A 30 -10.94 -2.42 -12.89
N HIS A 31 -10.98 -1.73 -11.75
CA HIS A 31 -10.66 -0.31 -11.62
C HIS A 31 -9.45 -0.08 -10.73
N CYS A 32 -8.79 1.06 -10.93
CA CYS A 32 -7.88 1.60 -9.94
C CYS A 32 -8.65 2.04 -8.69
N HIS A 33 -8.36 1.46 -7.53
CA HIS A 33 -9.00 1.86 -6.27
C HIS A 33 -8.63 3.29 -5.83
N ILE A 34 -7.48 3.81 -6.29
CA ILE A 34 -7.02 5.17 -5.95
C ILE A 34 -7.66 6.20 -6.88
N ALA A 35 -7.51 6.02 -8.20
CA ALA A 35 -7.97 7.00 -9.19
C ALA A 35 -9.43 6.78 -9.63
N GLY A 36 -10.05 5.66 -9.30
CA GLY A 36 -11.38 5.27 -9.76
C GLY A 36 -11.50 4.96 -11.26
N LYS A 37 -10.39 5.04 -12.00
CA LYS A 37 -10.32 4.82 -13.45
C LYS A 37 -10.42 3.33 -13.79
N TYR A 38 -11.13 3.02 -14.87
CA TYR A 38 -11.12 1.69 -15.45
C TYR A 38 -9.69 1.29 -15.85
N LYS A 39 -9.33 0.03 -15.60
CA LYS A 39 -8.05 -0.55 -16.02
C LYS A 39 -8.27 -1.56 -17.14
N GLN A 40 -9.20 -2.51 -16.93
CA GLN A 40 -9.48 -3.59 -17.87
C GLN A 40 -10.67 -4.46 -17.41
N CYS A 41 -11.15 -5.31 -18.30
CA CYS A 41 -12.09 -6.39 -18.01
C CYS A 41 -11.31 -7.67 -17.64
N ILE A 42 -11.56 -8.23 -16.46
CA ILE A 42 -10.94 -9.47 -15.97
C ILE A 42 -11.95 -10.30 -15.19
N CYS A 43 -11.69 -11.61 -15.10
CA CYS A 43 -12.57 -12.50 -14.35
C CYS A 43 -12.63 -12.14 -12.87
N PHE A 44 -13.79 -12.38 -12.26
CA PHE A 44 -14.04 -12.10 -10.85
C PHE A 44 -12.96 -12.71 -9.94
N LYS A 45 -12.54 -13.95 -10.21
CA LYS A 45 -11.48 -14.62 -9.46
C LYS A 45 -10.17 -13.83 -9.48
N SER A 46 -9.69 -13.47 -10.67
CA SER A 46 -8.47 -12.67 -10.80
C SER A 46 -8.63 -11.27 -10.22
N ASN A 47 -9.81 -10.64 -10.36
CA ASN A 47 -10.09 -9.34 -9.76
C ASN A 47 -10.00 -9.39 -8.24
N PHE A 48 -10.55 -10.44 -7.64
CA PHE A 48 -10.52 -10.67 -6.19
C PHE A 48 -9.10 -10.96 -5.67
N GLU A 49 -8.30 -11.72 -6.41
CA GLU A 49 -6.92 -12.05 -6.04
C GLU A 49 -5.96 -10.86 -6.18
N ILE A 50 -6.33 -9.82 -6.94
CA ILE A 50 -5.54 -8.59 -7.00
C ILE A 50 -5.62 -7.86 -5.66
N ASN A 51 -4.57 -8.02 -4.86
CA ASN A 51 -4.34 -7.18 -3.69
C ASN A 51 -4.00 -5.76 -4.15
N ASN A 52 -5.01 -4.89 -4.15
CA ASN A 52 -4.76 -3.46 -4.21
C ASN A 52 -4.22 -3.01 -2.86
N LEU A 53 -2.98 -2.53 -2.82
CA LEU A 53 -2.39 -1.90 -1.65
C LEU A 53 -3.28 -0.73 -1.20
N SER A 54 -3.93 -0.88 -0.05
CA SER A 54 -4.70 0.17 0.61
C SER A 54 -3.82 1.17 1.37
N PHE A 55 -2.51 0.92 1.38
CA PHE A 55 -1.55 1.84 1.98
C PHE A 55 -0.14 1.69 1.41
N VAL A 56 0.68 2.72 1.61
CA VAL A 56 2.13 2.67 1.39
C VAL A 56 2.86 2.65 2.74
N PRO A 57 3.73 1.65 3.00
CA PRO A 57 4.55 1.60 4.21
C PRO A 57 5.78 2.49 4.10
N PHE A 58 6.08 3.21 5.18
CA PHE A 58 7.33 3.91 5.42
C PHE A 58 8.02 3.30 6.63
N PHE A 59 9.20 2.75 6.42
CA PHE A 59 9.98 2.12 7.47
C PHE A 59 11.06 3.08 7.97
N PHE A 60 10.96 3.43 9.24
CA PHE A 60 11.97 4.22 9.94
C PHE A 60 12.62 3.37 11.00
N HIS A 61 13.90 3.62 11.28
CA HIS A 61 14.60 2.93 12.36
C HIS A 61 14.79 3.90 13.52
N ASN A 62 14.15 3.62 14.65
CA ASN A 62 14.03 4.52 15.79
C ASN A 62 13.12 5.73 15.52
N LEU A 63 11.98 5.50 14.85
CA LEU A 63 10.98 6.53 14.51
C LEU A 63 10.49 7.32 15.72
N SER A 64 10.56 6.73 16.92
CA SER A 64 10.19 7.41 18.16
C SER A 64 10.88 8.78 18.32
N TYR A 65 12.11 8.94 17.82
CA TYR A 65 12.87 10.19 17.90
C TYR A 65 12.24 11.31 17.03
N ASP A 66 11.99 11.04 15.75
CA ASP A 66 11.50 12.03 14.77
C ASP A 66 9.97 12.11 14.68
N SER A 67 9.24 11.18 15.30
CA SER A 67 7.79 11.01 15.14
C SER A 67 6.99 12.29 15.40
N HIS A 68 7.35 13.06 16.44
CA HIS A 68 6.64 14.28 16.81
C HIS A 68 6.74 15.39 15.74
N PHE A 69 7.88 15.50 15.05
CA PHE A 69 8.04 16.43 13.92
C PHE A 69 7.18 15.99 12.73
N ILE A 70 7.21 14.70 12.40
CA ILE A 70 6.45 14.15 11.26
C ILE A 70 4.94 14.30 11.50
N ILE A 71 4.44 13.90 12.67
CA ILE A 71 3.01 13.97 13.00
C ILE A 71 2.51 15.41 12.95
N ARG A 72 3.31 16.37 13.45
CA ARG A 72 2.98 17.80 13.38
C ARG A 72 2.80 18.26 11.94
N GLU A 73 3.73 17.90 11.04
CA GLU A 73 3.65 18.29 9.64
C GLU A 73 2.52 17.57 8.88
N LEU A 74 2.12 16.36 9.31
CA LEU A 74 0.97 15.64 8.73
C LEU A 74 -0.39 16.24 9.14
N GLY A 75 -0.43 17.17 10.09
CA GLY A 75 -1.63 17.87 10.55
C GLY A 75 -2.06 19.05 9.68
N PHE A 76 -1.59 19.13 8.42
CA PHE A 76 -1.86 20.24 7.51
C PHE A 76 -3.27 20.26 6.91
N ASP A 77 -4.00 19.14 6.96
CA ASP A 77 -5.39 19.00 6.51
C ASP A 77 -6.26 18.32 7.58
N ASP A 78 -7.57 18.28 7.34
CA ASP A 78 -8.59 17.73 8.24
C ASP A 78 -8.69 16.19 8.20
N LYS A 79 -7.85 15.51 7.40
CA LYS A 79 -7.87 14.05 7.33
C LYS A 79 -7.30 13.43 8.59
N ASN A 80 -7.83 12.26 8.95
CA ASN A 80 -7.47 11.61 10.20
C ASN A 80 -6.03 11.09 10.20
N ILE A 81 -5.38 11.25 11.36
CA ILE A 81 -4.15 10.55 11.72
C ILE A 81 -4.52 9.47 12.74
N HIS A 82 -4.24 8.21 12.40
CA HIS A 82 -4.44 7.08 13.30
C HIS A 82 -3.12 6.67 13.92
N VAL A 83 -3.07 6.53 15.23
CA VAL A 83 -1.84 6.24 15.98
C VAL A 83 -2.01 4.94 16.75
N ILE A 84 -1.00 4.06 16.71
CA ILE A 84 -0.90 2.89 17.59
C ILE A 84 0.15 3.22 18.67
N PRO A 85 -0.29 3.67 19.85
CA PRO A 85 0.62 4.01 20.94
C PRO A 85 1.20 2.75 21.59
N ASN A 86 2.46 2.84 22.03
CA ASN A 86 3.06 1.91 22.99
C ASN A 86 2.82 2.42 24.42
N PHE A 87 3.08 3.71 24.64
CA PHE A 87 2.78 4.48 25.86
C PHE A 87 2.67 5.97 25.49
N SER A 88 2.41 6.85 26.46
CA SER A 88 2.07 8.27 26.24
C SER A 88 3.03 9.04 25.33
N GLU A 89 4.31 8.67 25.33
CA GLU A 89 5.38 9.37 24.59
C GLU A 89 5.99 8.53 23.45
N LYS A 90 5.63 7.25 23.30
CA LYS A 90 6.19 6.38 22.24
C LYS A 90 5.10 5.70 21.44
N TYR A 91 5.19 5.84 20.13
CA TYR A 91 4.28 5.23 19.16
C TYR A 91 4.94 4.04 18.48
N ILE A 92 4.20 2.95 18.27
CA ILE A 92 4.66 1.78 17.50
C ILE A 92 4.56 2.07 16.00
N SER A 93 3.44 2.69 15.62
CA SER A 93 3.17 3.15 14.26
C SER A 93 2.16 4.28 14.28
N PHE A 94 2.15 5.07 13.21
CA PHE A 94 1.07 6.00 12.94
C PHE A 94 0.79 6.01 11.44
N SER A 95 -0.39 6.49 11.06
CA SER A 95 -0.83 6.51 9.68
C SER A 95 -1.68 7.73 9.39
N LYS A 96 -1.62 8.20 8.15
CA LYS A 96 -2.39 9.34 7.66
C LYS A 96 -3.23 8.90 6.48
N GLU A 97 -4.52 9.19 6.53
CA GLU A 97 -5.38 9.05 5.36
C GLU A 97 -5.00 10.13 4.34
N VAL A 98 -4.75 9.72 3.09
CA VAL A 98 -4.46 10.65 1.99
C VAL A 98 -5.57 10.65 0.94
N ALA A 99 -6.33 9.56 0.84
CA ALA A 99 -7.56 9.42 0.05
C ALA A 99 -8.52 8.41 0.75
N PRO A 100 -9.81 8.33 0.36
CA PRO A 100 -10.82 7.56 1.10
C PRO A 100 -10.51 6.08 1.35
N ILE A 101 -9.67 5.46 0.51
CA ILE A 101 -9.28 4.04 0.61
C ILE A 101 -7.76 3.89 0.59
N PHE A 102 -7.03 4.98 0.84
CA PHE A 102 -5.58 5.00 0.72
C PHE A 102 -4.93 5.80 1.86
N SER A 103 -4.02 5.15 2.56
CA SER A 103 -3.28 5.72 3.67
C SER A 103 -1.78 5.59 3.47
N ILE A 104 -1.01 6.40 4.18
CA ILE A 104 0.42 6.18 4.38
C ILE A 104 0.62 5.69 5.80
N LYS A 105 1.45 4.67 6.01
CA LYS A 105 1.70 4.07 7.32
C LYS A 105 3.18 4.11 7.67
N PHE A 106 3.50 4.66 8.82
CA PHE A 106 4.86 4.80 9.34
C PHE A 106 5.10 3.71 10.39
N PHE A 107 6.18 2.96 10.23
CA PHE A 107 6.54 1.85 11.12
C PHE A 107 7.91 2.11 11.74
N ASP A 108 8.00 1.92 13.06
CA ASP A 108 9.29 1.91 13.76
C ASP A 108 9.90 0.51 13.73
N THR A 109 10.82 0.28 12.80
CA THR A 109 11.54 -1.00 12.66
C THR A 109 12.37 -1.35 13.90
N PHE A 110 12.78 -0.37 14.71
CA PHE A 110 13.52 -0.63 15.95
C PHE A 110 12.69 -1.42 16.97
N ARG A 111 11.35 -1.35 16.89
CA ARG A 111 10.46 -2.15 17.75
C ARG A 111 10.49 -3.63 17.40
N PHE A 112 10.90 -3.98 16.18
CA PHE A 112 11.02 -5.36 15.71
C PHE A 112 12.47 -5.84 15.77
N MET A 113 13.42 -4.94 15.52
CA MET A 113 14.86 -5.20 15.48
C MET A 113 15.59 -4.21 16.39
N ALA A 114 15.63 -4.52 17.69
CA ALA A 114 16.18 -3.64 18.72
C ALA A 114 17.72 -3.67 18.76
N SER A 115 18.36 -3.37 17.63
CA SER A 115 19.81 -3.20 17.49
C SER A 115 20.09 -1.91 16.71
N SER A 116 21.30 -1.38 16.77
CA SER A 116 21.67 -0.23 15.94
C SER A 116 21.69 -0.62 14.46
N LEU A 117 21.52 0.35 13.57
CA LEU A 117 21.70 0.13 12.13
C LEU A 117 23.07 -0.48 11.80
N SER A 118 24.13 -0.07 12.52
CA SER A 118 25.47 -0.66 12.34
C SER A 118 25.50 -2.14 12.72
N GLY A 119 24.91 -2.50 13.87
CA GLY A 119 24.82 -3.89 14.30
C GLY A 119 23.95 -4.73 13.37
N LEU A 120 22.87 -4.17 12.82
CA LEU A 120 22.07 -4.86 11.81
C LEU A 120 22.83 -5.04 10.50
N ALA A 121 23.60 -4.04 10.08
CA ALA A 121 24.40 -4.10 8.86
C ALA A 121 25.52 -5.14 8.95
N GLU A 122 26.17 -5.28 10.11
CA GLU A 122 27.17 -6.33 10.37
C GLU A 122 26.61 -7.74 10.27
N ASN A 123 25.31 -7.93 10.58
CA ASN A 123 24.62 -9.21 10.51
C ASN A 123 24.05 -9.52 9.12
N LEU A 124 24.19 -8.61 8.14
CA LEU A 124 23.81 -8.92 6.75
C LEU A 124 24.78 -9.93 6.17
N LEU A 125 24.26 -11.09 5.74
CA LEU A 125 25.04 -12.06 4.98
C LEU A 125 25.55 -11.40 3.69
N GLU A 126 26.82 -11.64 3.33
CA GLU A 126 27.41 -11.11 2.09
C GLU A 126 26.72 -11.65 0.82
N ASP A 127 25.98 -12.75 0.95
CA ASP A 127 25.24 -13.36 -0.15
C ASP A 127 23.98 -12.56 -0.53
N LYS A 128 24.19 -11.61 -1.45
CA LYS A 128 23.15 -10.76 -2.05
C LYS A 128 22.08 -11.55 -2.83
N SER A 129 22.29 -12.83 -3.14
CA SER A 129 21.30 -13.64 -3.88
C SER A 129 20.06 -13.98 -3.04
N ARG A 130 20.14 -13.82 -1.72
CA ARG A 130 19.03 -14.10 -0.78
C ARG A 130 18.16 -12.87 -0.49
N PHE A 131 18.54 -11.70 -1.00
CA PHE A 131 17.71 -10.50 -0.90
C PHE A 131 16.53 -10.65 -1.88
N LYS A 132 15.37 -11.03 -1.35
CA LYS A 132 14.11 -11.03 -2.11
C LYS A 132 13.39 -9.72 -1.80
N GLU A 133 13.30 -8.83 -2.78
CA GLU A 133 12.36 -7.71 -2.73
C GLU A 133 10.95 -8.30 -2.63
N THR A 134 10.23 -8.00 -1.56
CA THR A 134 8.82 -8.37 -1.35
C THR A 134 7.89 -7.39 -2.01
#